data_AF-A0A1F3YA44-F1
#
_entry.id   AF-A0A1F3YA44-F1
#
_cell.length_a   1.000
_cell.length_b   1.000
_cell.length_c   1.000
_cell.angle_alpha   90.00
_cell.angle_beta   90.00
_cell.angle_gamma   90.00
#
_symmetry.space_group_name_H-M   'P 1'
#
loop_
_entity.id
_entity.type
_entity.pdbx_description
1 polymer ?
#
loop_
_entity_poly.entity_id
_entity_poly.type
_entity_poly.pdbx_seq_one_letter_code
_entity_poly.pdbx_strand_id
1 'polypeptide(L)'
;MLDSFSRFAPLVACVILFGTSCSSLNKEGTSKAETPATAAGPDLSYKNRIEHPMGMTIADARSIFLTKGAPKIESLEKCDFDYQAEAMLSRTREELFMTMPSHVRDEPEKHHWCFYAKLIQLEDDLEKTPYIEDRQKLIVSRYIYFVHLARIFQADLDDARYLEFATHNYKRLRGLNFPN
;
A
#
# COMPACT_ATOMS: atom_id res chain seq x y z
N MET A 1 -20.55 -18.19 48.68
CA MET A 1 -20.31 -17.08 49.63
C MET A 1 -19.67 -15.98 48.79
N LEU A 2 -20.47 -15.11 48.19
CA LEU A 2 -20.97 -13.85 48.81
C LEU A 2 -19.79 -12.95 49.19
N ASP A 3 -19.46 -12.00 48.31
CA ASP A 3 -19.68 -10.55 48.52
C ASP A 3 -18.73 -9.80 47.56
N SER A 4 -19.24 -9.07 46.56
CA SER A 4 -19.97 -7.80 46.66
C SER A 4 -19.04 -6.61 46.90
N PHE A 5 -19.44 -5.50 46.28
CA PHE A 5 -18.92 -4.14 46.31
C PHE A 5 -17.81 -3.77 45.30
N SER A 6 -17.81 -2.63 44.61
CA SER A 6 -18.78 -1.54 44.34
C SER A 6 -17.93 -0.32 43.92
N ARG A 7 -18.52 0.56 43.10
CA ARG A 7 -18.19 1.99 42.88
C ARG A 7 -17.03 2.30 41.93
N PHE A 8 -17.32 2.89 40.77
CA PHE A 8 -17.75 4.28 40.48
C PHE A 8 -16.60 5.29 40.55
N ALA A 9 -16.39 5.98 39.41
CA ALA A 9 -16.08 7.41 39.23
C ALA A 9 -14.94 7.64 38.21
N PRO A 10 -14.82 8.83 37.59
CA PRO A 10 -15.89 9.67 37.02
C PRO A 10 -15.60 10.08 35.56
N LEU A 11 -16.66 10.49 34.86
CA LEU A 11 -16.61 11.34 33.67
C LEU A 11 -15.88 12.65 34.00
N VAL A 12 -14.77 12.92 33.32
CA VAL A 12 -14.17 14.26 33.26
C VAL A 12 -14.54 14.87 31.91
N ALA A 13 -15.60 15.66 31.92
CA ALA A 13 -15.93 16.58 30.84
C ALA A 13 -14.90 17.72 30.86
N CYS A 14 -14.03 17.78 29.87
CA CYS A 14 -13.18 18.94 29.63
C CYS A 14 -13.83 19.79 28.54
N VAL A 15 -14.66 20.75 28.97
CA VAL A 15 -15.12 21.86 28.15
C VAL A 15 -13.96 22.83 28.02
N ILE A 16 -13.37 22.93 26.83
CA ILE A 16 -12.50 24.06 26.47
C ILE A 16 -13.25 24.88 25.44
N LEU A 17 -13.79 26.00 25.92
CA LEU A 17 -14.40 27.08 25.15
C LEU A 17 -13.40 28.25 25.07
N PHE A 18 -13.44 28.92 23.92
CA PHE A 18 -12.95 30.27 23.59
C PHE A 18 -11.47 30.47 23.18
N GLY A 19 -11.37 31.17 22.04
CA GLY A 19 -10.17 31.74 21.44
C GLY A 19 -10.42 32.08 19.96
N THR A 20 -11.49 32.82 19.65
CA THR A 20 -11.44 34.20 19.13
C THR A 20 -10.38 34.51 18.06
N SER A 21 -10.89 34.95 16.92
CA SER A 21 -10.34 35.98 16.04
C SER A 21 -9.12 35.61 15.18
N CYS A 22 -9.38 35.35 13.90
CA CYS A 22 -8.44 35.66 12.84
C CYS A 22 -9.14 36.55 11.83
N SER A 23 -8.66 37.79 11.79
CA SER A 23 -9.05 38.85 10.87
C SER A 23 -8.98 38.39 9.42
N SER A 24 -10.04 38.69 8.67
CA SER A 24 -10.07 38.65 7.22
C SER A 24 -9.06 39.66 6.67
N LEU A 25 -7.93 39.17 6.15
CA LEU A 25 -7.05 39.97 5.31
C LEU A 25 -7.29 39.55 3.85
N ASN A 26 -8.17 40.30 3.17
CA ASN A 26 -8.33 40.21 1.72
C ASN A 26 -7.02 40.66 1.07
N LYS A 27 -6.27 39.69 0.54
CA LYS A 27 -5.16 39.94 -0.38
C LYS A 27 -5.69 39.66 -1.77
N GLU A 28 -6.02 40.72 -2.51
CA GLU A 28 -6.24 40.66 -3.95
C GLU A 28 -4.94 40.21 -4.62
N GLY A 29 -4.81 38.90 -4.78
CA GLY A 29 -3.80 38.26 -5.59
C GLY A 29 -4.30 38.23 -7.03
N THR A 30 -3.65 39.01 -7.89
CA THR A 30 -3.73 38.97 -9.35
C THR A 30 -3.86 37.53 -9.83
N SER A 31 -5.07 37.16 -10.29
CA SER A 31 -5.35 35.88 -10.95
C SER A 31 -4.61 35.87 -12.28
N LYS A 32 -3.37 35.39 -12.25
CA LYS A 32 -2.68 34.90 -13.44
C LYS A 32 -3.42 33.62 -13.78
N ALA A 33 -4.22 33.66 -14.84
CA ALA A 33 -4.90 32.49 -15.37
C ALA A 33 -3.86 31.39 -15.62
N GLU A 34 -3.75 30.48 -14.67
CA GLU A 34 -2.99 29.24 -14.79
C GLU A 34 -3.70 28.48 -15.91
N THR A 35 -3.03 28.40 -17.05
CA THR A 35 -3.47 27.53 -18.14
C THR A 35 -3.65 26.14 -17.51
N PRO A 36 -4.82 25.47 -17.66
CA PRO A 36 -5.02 24.17 -17.07
C PRO A 36 -3.87 23.29 -17.53
N ALA A 37 -3.04 22.84 -16.58
CA ALA A 37 -2.04 21.82 -16.87
C ALA A 37 -2.83 20.68 -17.51
N THR A 38 -2.64 20.49 -18.81
CA THR A 38 -3.21 19.35 -19.52
C THR A 38 -2.68 18.16 -18.77
N ALA A 39 -3.55 17.44 -18.05
CA ALA A 39 -3.15 16.30 -17.26
C ALA A 39 -2.39 15.37 -18.19
N ALA A 40 -1.06 15.36 -18.05
CA ALA A 40 -0.22 14.51 -18.87
C ALA A 40 -0.71 13.09 -18.62
N GLY A 41 -1.02 12.37 -19.71
CA GLY A 41 -1.40 10.98 -19.59
C GLY A 41 -0.31 10.20 -18.84
N PRO A 42 -0.65 9.05 -18.24
CA PRO A 42 0.30 8.24 -17.50
C PRO A 42 1.57 7.97 -18.31
N ASP A 43 2.74 8.10 -17.70
CA ASP A 43 4.03 7.80 -18.35
C ASP A 43 4.15 6.28 -18.55
N LEU A 44 3.67 5.77 -19.69
CA LEU A 44 3.77 4.35 -20.03
C LEU A 44 5.20 3.89 -20.33
N SER A 45 6.17 4.80 -20.44
CA SER A 45 7.54 4.43 -20.78
C SER A 45 8.27 3.68 -19.64
N TYR A 46 7.73 3.69 -18.42
CA TYR A 46 8.24 2.85 -17.33
C TYR A 46 8.27 1.36 -17.70
N LYS A 47 7.30 0.88 -18.51
CA LYS A 47 7.19 -0.53 -18.92
C LYS A 47 8.44 -1.04 -19.64
N ASN A 48 9.15 -0.15 -20.32
CA ASN A 48 10.33 -0.47 -21.11
C ASN A 48 11.64 -0.22 -20.35
N ARG A 49 11.59 0.48 -19.21
CA ARG A 49 12.77 0.85 -18.41
C ARG A 49 13.08 -0.15 -17.29
N ILE A 50 12.05 -0.83 -16.79
CA ILE A 50 12.16 -1.67 -15.60
C ILE A 50 11.99 -3.13 -15.99
N GLU A 51 12.86 -3.97 -15.45
CA GLU A 51 12.77 -5.41 -15.64
C GLU A 51 11.64 -6.02 -14.80
N HIS A 52 10.85 -6.90 -15.41
CA HIS A 52 9.83 -7.68 -14.72
C HIS A 52 10.29 -9.14 -14.56
N PRO A 53 9.75 -9.87 -13.57
CA PRO A 53 10.03 -11.29 -13.43
C PRO A 53 9.66 -12.04 -14.72
N MET A 54 10.55 -12.92 -15.19
CA MET A 54 10.30 -13.73 -16.38
C MET A 54 9.24 -14.82 -16.16
N GLY A 55 9.05 -15.22 -14.89
CA GLY A 55 8.08 -16.22 -14.47
C GLY A 55 7.18 -15.69 -13.35
N MET A 56 6.43 -16.60 -12.74
CA MET A 56 5.40 -16.28 -11.72
C MET A 56 5.80 -16.72 -10.31
N THR A 57 7.02 -17.20 -10.12
CA THR A 57 7.51 -17.73 -8.85
C THR A 57 8.18 -16.63 -8.02
N ILE A 58 8.29 -16.85 -6.70
CA ILE A 58 9.04 -15.93 -5.83
C ILE A 58 10.53 -15.92 -6.19
N ALA A 59 11.08 -17.01 -6.73
CA ALA A 59 12.46 -17.02 -7.22
C ALA A 59 12.65 -16.05 -8.40
N ASP A 60 11.69 -16.00 -9.33
CA ASP A 60 11.71 -15.03 -10.43
C ASP A 60 11.58 -13.58 -9.93
N ALA A 61 10.77 -13.37 -8.88
CA ALA A 61 10.70 -12.06 -8.22
C ALA A 61 12.00 -11.68 -7.51
N ARG A 62 12.73 -12.64 -6.93
CA ARG A 62 14.05 -12.36 -6.33
C ARG A 62 15.10 -12.05 -7.40
N SER A 63 15.05 -12.71 -8.56
CA SER A 63 16.07 -12.53 -9.59
C SER A 63 16.11 -11.12 -10.18
N ILE A 64 14.97 -10.41 -10.24
CA ILE A 64 14.96 -9.03 -10.76
C ILE A 64 15.76 -8.06 -9.86
N PHE A 65 15.94 -8.38 -8.58
CA PHE A 65 16.76 -7.57 -7.66
C PHE A 65 18.28 -7.81 -7.83
N LEU A 66 18.68 -8.78 -8.65
CA LEU A 66 20.10 -9.03 -8.98
C LEU A 66 20.56 -8.23 -10.21
N THR A 67 19.63 -7.55 -10.87
CA THR A 67 19.86 -6.83 -12.11
C THR A 67 20.58 -5.51 -11.85
N LYS A 68 21.33 -5.02 -12.83
CA LYS A 68 22.11 -3.79 -12.65
C LYS A 68 21.17 -2.58 -12.53
N GLY A 69 21.23 -1.91 -11.39
CA GLY A 69 20.41 -0.72 -11.11
C GLY A 69 19.17 -1.01 -10.27
N ALA A 70 18.86 -2.27 -10.00
CA ALA A 70 17.81 -2.60 -9.04
C ALA A 70 18.16 -2.09 -7.63
N PRO A 71 17.18 -1.59 -6.86
CA PRO A 71 17.39 -1.25 -5.46
C PRO A 71 17.69 -2.50 -4.63
N LYS A 72 18.35 -2.33 -3.49
CA LYS A 72 18.52 -3.42 -2.51
C LYS A 72 17.20 -3.68 -1.80
N ILE A 73 16.81 -4.93 -1.61
CA ILE A 73 15.54 -5.29 -0.94
C ILE A 73 15.46 -4.67 0.46
N GLU A 74 16.57 -4.63 1.19
CA GLU A 74 16.64 -4.07 2.55
C GLU A 74 16.33 -2.57 2.56
N SER A 75 16.61 -1.85 1.47
CA SER A 75 16.29 -0.42 1.35
C SER A 75 14.80 -0.16 1.10
N LEU A 76 14.01 -1.20 0.84
CA LEU A 76 12.58 -1.10 0.52
C LEU A 76 11.67 -1.50 1.69
N GLU A 77 12.20 -1.70 2.89
CA GLU A 77 11.40 -2.16 4.05
C GLU A 77 10.17 -1.27 4.31
N LYS A 78 10.27 0.03 4.04
CA LYS A 78 9.20 1.03 4.24
C LYS A 78 8.68 1.64 2.95
N CYS A 79 8.86 0.96 1.82
CA CYS A 79 8.41 1.46 0.52
C CYS A 79 6.89 1.61 0.40
N ASP A 80 6.12 0.94 1.26
CA ASP A 80 4.66 0.99 1.33
C ASP A 80 4.13 2.11 2.25
N PHE A 81 5.00 3.02 2.71
CA PHE A 81 4.62 4.08 3.63
C PHE A 81 3.42 4.90 3.14
N ASP A 82 3.42 5.31 1.86
CA ASP A 82 2.34 6.11 1.30
C ASP A 82 1.01 5.35 1.35
N TYR A 83 1.03 4.05 1.03
CA TYR A 83 -0.16 3.20 1.16
C TYR A 83 -0.63 3.09 2.60
N GLN A 84 0.29 2.89 3.56
CA GLN A 84 -0.08 2.80 4.98
C GLN A 84 -0.68 4.12 5.48
N ALA A 85 -0.08 5.26 5.11
CA ALA A 85 -0.58 6.58 5.46
C ALA A 85 -1.99 6.81 4.90
N GLU A 86 -2.19 6.55 3.61
CA GLU A 86 -3.50 6.69 2.95
C GLU A 86 -4.54 5.73 3.55
N ALA A 87 -4.15 4.48 3.85
CA ALA A 87 -5.03 3.50 4.48
C ALA A 87 -5.46 3.89 5.91
N MET A 88 -4.59 4.59 6.65
CA MET A 88 -4.90 5.12 7.98
C MET A 88 -5.80 6.36 7.93
N LEU A 89 -5.65 7.19 6.89
CA LEU A 89 -6.45 8.41 6.72
C LEU A 89 -7.82 8.14 6.10
N SER A 90 -7.92 7.09 5.29
CA SER A 90 -9.15 6.67 4.61
C SER A 90 -10.14 6.07 5.62
N ARG A 91 -11.38 6.58 5.59
CA ARG A 91 -12.50 6.05 6.39
C ARG A 91 -13.14 4.84 5.73
N THR A 92 -13.05 4.77 4.40
CA THR A 92 -13.63 3.71 3.58
C THR A 92 -12.58 3.14 2.63
N ARG A 93 -12.88 1.96 2.08
CA ARG A 93 -12.00 1.35 1.09
C ARG A 93 -12.01 2.14 -0.21
N GLU A 94 -13.16 2.72 -0.54
CA GLU A 94 -13.39 3.55 -1.72
C GLU A 94 -12.52 4.81 -1.69
N GLU A 95 -12.39 5.46 -0.53
CA GLU A 95 -11.50 6.62 -0.34
C GLU A 95 -10.03 6.24 -0.64
N LEU A 96 -9.57 5.09 -0.13
CA LEU A 96 -8.23 4.57 -0.42
C LEU A 96 -8.01 4.33 -1.93
N PHE A 97 -9.03 3.85 -2.64
CA PHE A 97 -8.99 3.67 -4.11
C PHE A 97 -8.94 4.97 -4.90
N MET A 98 -9.29 6.11 -4.29
CA MET A 98 -9.24 7.40 -4.98
C MET A 98 -7.89 8.10 -4.83
N THR A 99 -7.17 7.91 -3.72
CA THR A 99 -5.92 8.64 -3.44
C THR A 99 -4.67 7.94 -3.94
N MET A 100 -4.59 6.61 -3.82
CA MET A 100 -3.43 5.84 -4.28
C MET A 100 -3.08 5.94 -5.78
N PRO A 101 -4.05 6.03 -6.71
CA PRO A 101 -3.72 6.08 -8.14
C PRO A 101 -2.77 7.21 -8.55
N SER A 102 -2.85 8.39 -7.92
CA SER A 102 -1.91 9.48 -8.24
C SER A 102 -0.47 9.12 -7.87
N HIS A 103 -0.27 8.59 -6.66
CA HIS A 103 1.06 8.18 -6.18
C HIS A 103 1.71 7.13 -7.10
N VAL A 104 0.92 6.19 -7.60
CA VAL A 104 1.41 5.13 -8.50
C VAL A 104 1.74 5.66 -9.89
N ARG A 105 0.94 6.60 -10.43
CA ARG A 105 1.23 7.22 -11.73
C ARG A 105 2.45 8.13 -11.68
N ASP A 106 2.66 8.83 -10.57
CA ASP A 106 3.78 9.76 -10.40
C ASP A 106 5.10 9.00 -10.18
N GLU A 107 5.06 7.88 -9.45
CA GLU A 107 6.24 7.07 -9.14
C GLU A 107 6.02 5.56 -9.42
N PRO A 108 5.78 5.14 -10.69
CA PRO A 108 5.47 3.75 -11.02
C PRO A 108 6.63 2.80 -10.71
N GLU A 109 7.87 3.29 -10.83
CA GLU A 109 9.08 2.51 -10.55
C GLU A 109 9.21 2.16 -9.07
N LYS A 110 9.02 3.14 -8.18
CA LYS A 110 9.02 2.93 -6.74
C LYS A 110 7.99 1.88 -6.34
N HIS A 111 6.80 1.97 -6.89
CA HIS A 111 5.71 1.04 -6.60
C HIS A 111 5.92 -0.35 -7.22
N HIS A 112 6.54 -0.45 -8.38
CA HIS A 112 6.98 -1.72 -8.97
C HIS A 112 7.91 -2.47 -8.02
N TRP A 113 8.99 -1.81 -7.59
CA TRP A 113 9.97 -2.42 -6.70
C TRP A 113 9.35 -2.77 -5.35
N CYS A 114 8.49 -1.90 -4.83
CA CYS A 114 7.79 -2.14 -3.59
C CYS A 114 6.87 -3.36 -3.65
N PHE A 115 6.12 -3.53 -4.74
CA PHE A 115 5.24 -4.68 -4.94
C PHE A 115 5.99 -6.00 -4.81
N TYR A 116 7.10 -6.16 -5.53
CA TYR A 116 7.87 -7.40 -5.50
C TYR A 116 8.63 -7.59 -4.19
N ALA A 117 9.22 -6.53 -3.62
CA ALA A 117 9.91 -6.60 -2.34
C ALA A 117 8.96 -7.02 -1.20
N LYS A 118 7.75 -6.47 -1.14
CA LYS A 118 6.76 -6.82 -0.13
C LYS A 118 6.23 -8.25 -0.30
N LEU A 119 6.12 -8.74 -1.53
CA LEU A 119 5.70 -10.12 -1.78
C LEU A 119 6.77 -11.12 -1.37
N ILE A 120 8.05 -10.79 -1.62
CA ILE A 120 9.20 -11.55 -1.11
C ILE A 120 9.21 -11.56 0.42
N GLN A 121 9.01 -10.39 1.05
CA GLN A 121 8.93 -10.28 2.50
C GLN A 121 7.80 -11.13 3.08
N LEU A 122 6.64 -11.17 2.42
CA LEU A 122 5.55 -12.06 2.83
C LEU A 122 5.97 -13.53 2.79
N GLU A 123 6.68 -13.98 1.74
CA GLU A 123 7.19 -15.37 1.69
C GLU A 123 8.13 -15.65 2.86
N ASP A 124 9.10 -14.76 3.11
CA ASP A 124 10.07 -14.88 4.21
C ASP A 124 9.41 -14.90 5.59
N ASP A 125 8.37 -14.08 5.79
CA ASP A 125 7.61 -14.04 7.05
C ASP A 125 6.78 -15.32 7.23
N LEU A 126 6.22 -15.86 6.14
CA LEU A 126 5.45 -17.12 6.18
C LEU A 126 6.32 -18.33 6.49
N GLU A 127 7.57 -18.37 6.03
CA GLU A 127 8.53 -19.43 6.39
C GLU A 127 8.86 -19.41 7.89
N LYS A 128 8.88 -18.22 8.50
CA LYS A 128 9.16 -18.02 9.93
C LYS A 128 7.93 -18.17 10.82
N THR A 129 6.73 -18.26 10.25
CA THR A 129 5.48 -18.35 11.00
C THR A 129 5.04 -19.81 11.12
N PRO A 130 5.11 -20.42 12.31
CA PRO A 130 4.84 -21.85 12.47
C PRO A 130 3.34 -22.19 12.40
N TYR A 131 2.47 -21.32 12.91
CA TYR A 131 1.05 -21.61 13.05
C TYR A 131 0.25 -21.26 11.79
N ILE A 132 -0.59 -22.19 11.33
CA ILE A 132 -1.38 -22.05 10.10
C ILE A 132 -2.34 -20.86 10.17
N GLU A 133 -2.97 -20.64 11.32
CA GLU A 133 -3.93 -19.55 11.51
C GLU A 133 -3.24 -18.19 11.36
N ASP A 134 -2.03 -18.05 11.89
CA ASP A 134 -1.27 -16.80 11.81
C ASP A 134 -0.72 -16.58 10.40
N ARG A 135 -0.33 -17.65 9.69
CA ARG A 135 0.00 -17.57 8.26
C ARG A 135 -1.18 -17.09 7.43
N GLN A 136 -2.38 -17.60 7.67
CA GLN A 136 -3.59 -17.18 6.95
C GLN A 136 -3.93 -15.71 7.22
N LYS A 137 -3.85 -15.26 8.49
CA LYS A 137 -4.03 -13.84 8.84
C LYS A 137 -3.00 -12.97 8.12
N LEU A 138 -1.74 -13.39 8.08
CA LEU A 138 -0.67 -12.66 7.42
C LEU A 138 -0.90 -12.56 5.90
N ILE A 139 -1.27 -13.66 5.25
CA ILE A 139 -1.63 -13.66 3.82
C ILE A 139 -2.78 -12.68 3.56
N VAL A 140 -3.90 -12.81 4.28
CA VAL A 140 -5.09 -11.96 4.03
C VAL A 140 -4.78 -10.49 4.24
N SER A 141 -4.11 -10.15 5.35
CA SER A 141 -3.77 -8.75 5.66
C SER A 141 -2.85 -8.10 4.62
N ARG A 142 -1.80 -8.81 4.17
CA ARG A 142 -0.86 -8.28 3.18
C ARG A 142 -1.43 -8.25 1.76
N TYR A 143 -2.31 -9.19 1.40
CA TYR A 143 -2.87 -9.24 0.04
C TYR A 143 -3.83 -8.10 -0.31
N ILE A 144 -4.37 -7.39 0.68
CA ILE A 144 -5.17 -6.19 0.42
C ILE A 144 -4.31 -5.16 -0.32
N TYR A 145 -3.06 -4.95 0.12
CA TYR A 145 -2.10 -4.07 -0.55
C TYR A 145 -1.79 -4.53 -1.98
N PHE A 146 -1.40 -5.81 -2.17
CA PHE A 146 -1.03 -6.31 -3.51
C PHE A 146 -2.16 -6.18 -4.52
N VAL A 147 -3.38 -6.59 -4.13
CA VAL A 147 -4.54 -6.53 -5.04
C VAL A 147 -4.89 -5.08 -5.37
N HIS A 148 -4.78 -4.17 -4.40
CA HIS A 148 -5.04 -2.77 -4.62
C HIS A 148 -4.05 -2.17 -5.63
N LEU A 149 -2.75 -2.33 -5.36
CA LEU A 149 -1.71 -1.78 -6.23
C LEU A 149 -1.73 -2.39 -7.64
N ALA A 150 -1.93 -3.71 -7.74
CA ALA A 150 -2.03 -4.39 -9.02
C ALA A 150 -3.21 -3.90 -9.89
N ARG A 151 -4.35 -3.57 -9.27
CA ARG A 151 -5.50 -3.00 -9.99
C ARG A 151 -5.21 -1.60 -10.51
N ILE A 152 -4.45 -0.80 -9.77
CA ILE A 152 -4.01 0.52 -10.23
C ILE A 152 -3.06 0.36 -11.42
N PHE A 153 -2.05 -0.50 -11.33
CA PHE A 153 -1.18 -0.79 -12.48
C PHE A 153 -1.97 -1.27 -13.70
N GLN A 154 -3.00 -2.09 -13.52
CA GLN A 154 -3.84 -2.54 -14.62
C GLN A 154 -4.68 -1.39 -15.21
N ALA A 155 -5.34 -0.59 -14.37
CA ALA A 155 -6.29 0.43 -14.83
C ALA A 155 -5.60 1.68 -15.40
N ASP A 156 -4.56 2.15 -14.73
CA ASP A 156 -3.93 3.45 -15.01
C ASP A 156 -2.68 3.31 -15.86
N LEU A 157 -2.02 2.15 -15.80
CA LEU A 157 -0.76 1.89 -16.48
C LEU A 157 -0.88 0.78 -17.51
N ASP A 158 -2.07 0.17 -17.70
CA ASP A 158 -2.32 -0.92 -18.65
C ASP A 158 -1.34 -2.11 -18.46
N ASP A 159 -1.04 -2.46 -17.22
CA ASP A 159 -0.08 -3.51 -16.87
C ASP A 159 -0.73 -4.59 -16.00
N ALA A 160 -1.32 -5.57 -16.68
CA ALA A 160 -2.02 -6.68 -16.04
C ALA A 160 -1.09 -7.67 -15.30
N ARG A 161 0.23 -7.62 -15.57
CA ARG A 161 1.20 -8.60 -15.03
C ARG A 161 1.18 -8.65 -13.51
N TYR A 162 1.04 -7.51 -12.84
CA TYR A 162 0.98 -7.45 -11.37
C TYR A 162 -0.24 -8.20 -10.81
N LEU A 163 -1.41 -8.06 -11.47
CA LEU A 163 -2.63 -8.73 -11.01
C LEU A 163 -2.55 -10.23 -11.25
N GLU A 164 -2.00 -10.64 -12.40
CA GLU A 164 -1.73 -12.05 -12.68
C GLU A 164 -0.77 -12.64 -11.65
N PHE A 165 0.32 -11.93 -11.35
CA PHE A 165 1.35 -12.37 -10.40
C PHE A 165 0.78 -12.50 -8.98
N ALA A 166 0.03 -11.49 -8.52
CA ALA A 166 -0.67 -11.53 -7.24
C ALA A 166 -1.68 -12.69 -7.19
N THR A 167 -2.47 -12.88 -8.24
CA THR A 167 -3.49 -13.93 -8.29
C THR A 167 -2.86 -15.32 -8.26
N HIS A 168 -1.78 -15.54 -9.02
CA HIS A 168 -1.04 -16.79 -9.03
C HIS A 168 -0.48 -17.11 -7.64
N ASN A 169 0.22 -16.16 -7.03
CA ASN A 169 0.85 -16.37 -5.73
C ASN A 169 -0.18 -16.48 -4.60
N TYR A 170 -1.31 -15.80 -4.67
CA TYR A 170 -2.38 -15.96 -3.68
C TYR A 170 -2.93 -17.38 -3.68
N LYS A 171 -3.21 -17.93 -4.89
CA LYS A 171 -3.68 -19.30 -5.04
C LYS A 171 -2.66 -20.31 -4.53
N ARG A 172 -1.38 -20.12 -4.86
CA ARG A 172 -0.26 -20.94 -4.36
C ARG A 172 -0.23 -20.93 -2.83
N LEU A 173 -0.18 -19.75 -2.22
CA LEU A 173 -0.07 -19.59 -0.76
C LEU A 173 -1.29 -20.12 0.00
N ARG A 174 -2.50 -19.96 -0.55
CA ARG A 174 -3.72 -20.50 0.04
C ARG A 174 -3.82 -22.03 -0.11
N GLY A 175 -3.27 -22.57 -1.20
CA GLY A 175 -3.28 -24.00 -1.51
C GLY A 175 -2.15 -24.81 -0.84
N LEU A 176 -1.28 -24.16 -0.07
CA LEU A 176 -0.27 -24.86 0.72
C LEU A 176 -0.97 -25.72 1.78
N ASN A 177 -0.94 -27.05 1.58
CA ASN A 177 -1.17 -28.01 2.66
C ASN A 177 0.03 -27.92 3.60
N PHE A 178 -0.11 -27.18 4.69
CA PHE A 178 0.95 -27.06 5.70
C PHE A 178 1.00 -28.39 6.49
N PRO A 179 2.13 -29.10 6.49
CA PRO A 179 2.29 -30.24 7.39
C PRO A 179 2.24 -29.72 8.84
N ASN A 180 1.38 -30.35 9.65
CA ASN A 180 1.22 -30.09 11.09
C ASN A 180 2.53 -30.33 11.86
#